data_AF-A0A0Q8MZ04-F1
#
_entry.id   AF-A0A0Q8MZ04-F1
#
_cell.length_a   1.000
_cell.length_b   1.000
_cell.length_c   1.000
_cell.angle_alpha   90.00
_cell.angle_beta   90.00
_cell.angle_gamma   90.00
#
_symmetry.space_group_name_H-M   'P 1'
#
loop_
_entity.id
_entity.type
_entity.pdbx_description
1 polymer ?
#
loop_
_entity_poly.entity_id
_entity_poly.type
_entity_poly.pdbx_seq_one_letter_code
_entity_poly.pdbx_strand_id
1 'polypeptide(L)'
;MAEIRQATDDDIARFYGAIEFKSQWVARALRNGRLIAGFGGALETADGVWFAFLDVPPQYLKPSIYRHIVAGIHEAKSKGAKVIKARCDTRIPRAEALLKHLGFLPTDEVVDNEVIWECQVSN
;
A
#
# COMPACT_ATOMS: atom_id res chain seq x y z
N MET A 1 8.26 -2.70 21.08
CA MET A 1 8.44 -1.62 20.08
C MET A 1 7.67 -2.02 18.83
N ALA A 2 7.02 -1.07 18.15
CA ALA A 2 6.31 -1.41 16.93
C ALA A 2 7.29 -1.78 15.81
N GLU A 3 7.03 -2.86 15.09
CA GLU A 3 7.88 -3.39 14.03
C GLU A 3 7.08 -3.60 12.74
N ILE A 4 7.74 -3.50 11.59
CA ILE A 4 7.11 -3.71 10.28
C ILE A 4 7.69 -4.96 9.69
N ARG A 5 6.83 -5.93 9.36
CA ARG A 5 7.21 -7.21 8.75
C ARG A 5 6.33 -7.48 7.54
N GLN A 6 6.78 -8.38 6.67
CA GLN A 6 5.91 -8.93 5.63
C GLN A 6 4.67 -9.53 6.28
N ALA A 7 3.50 -9.19 5.73
CA ALA A 7 2.24 -9.71 6.22
C ALA A 7 2.05 -11.17 5.77
N THR A 8 1.33 -11.92 6.58
CA THR A 8 0.80 -13.25 6.24
C THR A 8 -0.72 -13.17 6.06
N ASP A 9 -1.33 -14.23 5.53
CA ASP A 9 -2.80 -14.33 5.44
C ASP A 9 -3.47 -14.17 6.81
N ASP A 10 -2.88 -14.75 7.87
CA ASP A 10 -3.35 -14.57 9.25
C ASP A 10 -3.36 -13.10 9.69
N ASP A 11 -2.38 -12.30 9.25
CA ASP A 11 -2.33 -10.88 9.60
C ASP A 11 -3.44 -10.10 8.87
N ILE A 12 -3.70 -10.44 7.61
CA ILE A 12 -4.82 -9.88 6.83
C ILE A 12 -6.14 -10.21 7.50
N ALA A 13 -6.37 -11.49 7.81
CA ALA A 13 -7.59 -11.96 8.44
C ALA A 13 -7.82 -11.31 9.81
N ARG A 14 -6.76 -11.12 10.61
CA ARG A 14 -6.83 -10.43 11.91
C ARG A 14 -7.11 -8.94 11.79
N PHE A 15 -6.55 -8.28 10.78
CA PHE A 15 -6.70 -6.83 10.62
C PHE A 15 -8.05 -6.44 10.00
N TYR A 16 -8.48 -7.16 8.95
CA TYR A 16 -9.70 -6.84 8.21
C TYR A 16 -10.93 -7.67 8.60
N GLY A 17 -10.80 -8.65 9.50
CA GLY A 17 -11.94 -9.44 9.99
C GLY A 17 -12.35 -10.57 9.04
N ALA A 18 -11.46 -11.55 8.86
CA ALA A 18 -11.66 -12.75 8.01
C ALA A 18 -11.78 -12.48 6.50
N ILE A 19 -11.14 -11.41 6.00
CA ILE A 19 -10.92 -11.23 4.56
C ILE A 19 -9.73 -12.10 4.12
N GLU A 20 -9.87 -12.75 2.97
CA GLU A 20 -8.79 -13.41 2.25
C GLU A 20 -8.55 -12.72 0.91
N PHE A 21 -7.31 -12.36 0.63
CA PHE A 21 -6.93 -11.85 -0.69
C PHE A 21 -6.72 -13.03 -1.65
N LYS A 22 -7.65 -13.19 -2.61
CA LYS A 22 -7.61 -14.28 -3.59
C LYS A 22 -6.69 -14.01 -4.78
N SER A 23 -6.27 -12.76 -4.97
CA SER A 23 -5.36 -12.32 -6.03
C SER A 23 -3.92 -12.22 -5.52
N GLN A 24 -2.98 -11.88 -6.41
CA GLN A 24 -1.62 -11.62 -5.97
C GLN A 24 -1.57 -10.37 -5.10
N TRP A 25 -0.73 -10.39 -4.05
CA TRP A 25 -0.56 -9.24 -3.18
C TRP A 25 0.86 -9.18 -2.61
N VAL A 26 1.22 -7.99 -2.15
CA VAL A 26 2.41 -7.68 -1.37
C VAL A 26 1.98 -6.77 -0.25
N ALA A 27 2.17 -7.17 1.00
CA ALA A 27 1.74 -6.36 2.12
C ALA A 27 2.68 -6.50 3.31
N ARG A 28 2.66 -5.48 4.16
CA ARG A 28 3.45 -5.40 5.38
C ARG A 28 2.54 -4.99 6.53
N ALA A 29 2.67 -5.71 7.63
CA ALA A 29 1.94 -5.46 8.86
C ALA A 29 2.82 -4.67 9.83
N LEU A 30 2.27 -3.58 10.38
CA LEU A 30 2.84 -2.90 11.53
C LEU A 30 2.35 -3.62 12.79
N ARG A 31 3.25 -4.27 13.51
CA ARG A 31 2.94 -5.03 14.73
C ARG A 31 3.35 -4.25 15.96
N ASN A 32 2.49 -4.20 16.97
CA ASN A 32 2.83 -3.74 18.31
C ASN A 32 2.60 -4.87 19.31
N GLY A 33 3.62 -5.71 19.49
CA GLY A 33 3.47 -6.98 20.22
C GLY A 33 2.63 -7.97 19.42
N ARG A 34 1.51 -8.44 20.00
CA ARG A 34 0.58 -9.36 19.32
C ARG A 34 -0.46 -8.65 18.45
N LEU A 35 -0.60 -7.33 18.59
CA LEU A 35 -1.59 -6.53 17.86
C LEU A 35 -1.04 -6.11 16.49
N ILE A 36 -1.87 -6.23 15.46
CA ILE A 36 -1.63 -5.58 14.16
C ILE A 36 -2.15 -4.14 14.27
N ALA A 37 -1.23 -3.19 14.38
CA ALA A 37 -1.52 -1.78 14.62
C ALA A 37 -1.70 -0.97 13.33
N GLY A 38 -1.39 -1.55 12.18
CA GLY A 38 -1.57 -0.94 10.86
C GLY A 38 -1.15 -1.89 9.75
N PHE A 39 -1.54 -1.55 8.53
CA PHE A 39 -1.32 -2.37 7.35
C PHE A 39 -1.01 -1.51 6.13
N GLY A 40 -0.25 -2.02 5.18
CA GLY A 40 -0.02 -1.33 3.92
C GLY A 40 0.60 -2.25 2.89
N GLY A 41 0.30 -2.01 1.62
CA GLY A 41 0.70 -2.92 0.56
C GLY A 41 0.09 -2.56 -0.78
N ALA A 42 0.14 -3.52 -1.69
CA ALA A 42 -0.57 -3.49 -2.95
C ALA A 42 -1.17 -4.88 -3.25
N LEU A 43 -2.35 -4.90 -3.83
CA LEU A 43 -3.02 -6.12 -4.30
C LEU A 43 -3.39 -5.99 -5.77
N GLU A 44 -3.35 -7.09 -6.49
CA GLU A 44 -3.79 -7.16 -7.88
C GLU A 44 -5.33 -7.13 -7.94
N THR A 45 -5.89 -6.18 -8.68
CA THR A 45 -7.34 -6.00 -8.87
C THR A 45 -7.82 -6.42 -10.26
N ALA A 46 -6.91 -6.42 -11.24
CA ALA A 46 -7.08 -6.97 -12.58
C ALA A 46 -5.69 -7.39 -13.12
N ASP A 47 -5.63 -8.11 -14.25
CA ASP A 47 -4.36 -8.61 -14.81
C ASP A 47 -3.29 -7.50 -14.94
N GLY A 48 -2.25 -7.56 -14.10
CA GLY A 48 -1.18 -6.56 -14.05
C GLY A 48 -1.60 -5.19 -13.51
N VAL A 49 -2.82 -4.99 -13.05
CA VAL A 49 -3.28 -3.75 -12.40
C VAL A 49 -3.36 -3.97 -10.90
N TRP A 50 -2.54 -3.22 -10.17
CA TRP A 50 -2.40 -3.33 -8.73
C TRP A 50 -2.91 -2.08 -8.05
N PHE A 51 -3.54 -2.23 -6.88
CA PHE A 51 -4.00 -1.12 -6.06
C PHE A 51 -3.23 -1.08 -4.75
N ALA A 52 -2.51 0.01 -4.51
CA ALA A 52 -1.74 0.27 -3.31
C ALA A 52 -2.57 1.01 -2.25
N PHE A 53 -2.34 0.66 -1.00
CA PHE A 53 -3.08 1.18 0.15
C PHE A 53 -2.19 1.29 1.38
N LEU A 54 -2.59 2.15 2.31
CA LEU A 54 -1.88 2.38 3.58
C LEU A 54 -2.88 2.69 4.69
N ASP A 55 -3.16 1.68 5.51
CA ASP A 55 -4.06 1.74 6.66
C ASP A 55 -3.24 1.77 7.95
N VAL A 56 -2.51 2.88 8.16
CA VAL A 56 -1.68 3.09 9.35
C VAL A 56 -2.21 4.29 10.13
N PRO A 57 -2.54 4.14 11.42
CA PRO A 57 -2.99 5.25 12.26
C PRO A 57 -1.93 6.36 12.36
N PRO A 58 -2.34 7.64 12.44
CA PRO A 58 -1.42 8.78 12.43
C PRO A 58 -0.28 8.73 13.45
N GLN A 59 -0.54 8.18 14.65
CA GLN A 59 0.47 8.04 15.71
C GLN A 59 1.62 7.09 15.36
N TYR A 60 1.43 6.24 14.35
CA TYR A 60 2.45 5.31 13.86
C TYR A 60 3.11 5.78 12.56
N LEU A 61 2.61 6.84 11.92
CA LEU A 61 3.21 7.40 10.71
C LEU A 61 4.59 7.98 11.04
N LYS A 62 5.63 7.25 10.64
CA LYS A 62 7.04 7.62 10.83
C LYS A 62 7.78 7.57 9.50
N PRO A 63 8.84 8.38 9.32
CA PRO A 63 9.64 8.35 8.09
C PRO A 63 10.19 6.96 7.73
N SER A 64 10.37 6.07 8.70
CA SER A 64 10.78 4.68 8.46
C SER A 64 9.79 3.88 7.61
N ILE A 65 8.48 4.20 7.67
CA ILE A 65 7.43 3.55 6.87
C ILE A 65 7.69 3.76 5.37
N TYR A 66 8.24 4.91 4.99
CA TYR A 66 8.52 5.23 3.59
C TYR A 66 9.36 4.15 2.90
N ARG A 67 10.39 3.65 3.59
CA ARG A 67 11.25 2.57 3.05
C ARG A 67 10.47 1.30 2.77
N HIS A 68 9.45 1.00 3.59
CA HIS A 68 8.60 -0.16 3.41
C HIS A 68 7.57 0.03 2.29
N ILE A 69 7.09 1.26 2.08
CA ILE A 69 6.23 1.60 0.93
C ILE A 69 7.02 1.38 -0.36
N VAL A 70 8.22 1.97 -0.48
CA VAL A 70 9.12 1.80 -1.64
C VAL A 70 9.38 0.32 -1.90
N ALA A 71 9.75 -0.43 -0.85
CA ALA A 71 9.99 -1.87 -0.98
C ALA A 71 8.75 -2.64 -1.47
N GLY A 72 7.55 -2.30 -0.96
CA GLY A 72 6.30 -2.91 -1.41
C GLY A 72 5.99 -2.62 -2.88
N ILE A 73 6.22 -1.39 -3.33
CA ILE A 73 6.05 -1.02 -4.74
C ILE A 73 7.03 -1.78 -5.64
N HIS A 74 8.31 -1.89 -5.26
CA HIS A 74 9.27 -2.71 -6.01
C HIS A 74 8.89 -4.18 -6.05
N GLU A 75 8.37 -4.72 -4.95
CA GLU A 75 7.92 -6.11 -4.89
C GLU A 75 6.71 -6.34 -5.81
N ALA A 76 5.73 -5.43 -5.84
CA ALA A 76 4.60 -5.49 -6.77
C ALA A 76 5.08 -5.49 -8.24
N LYS A 77 6.04 -4.62 -8.58
CA LYS A 77 6.68 -4.60 -9.90
C LYS A 77 7.31 -5.95 -10.24
N SER A 78 8.06 -6.53 -9.31
CA SER A 78 8.71 -7.84 -9.51
C SER A 78 7.71 -9.00 -9.68
N LYS A 79 6.48 -8.84 -9.19
CA LYS A 79 5.38 -9.81 -9.35
C LYS A 79 4.55 -9.58 -10.63
N GLY A 80 4.97 -8.67 -11.50
CA GLY A 80 4.32 -8.44 -12.79
C GLY A 80 3.28 -7.33 -12.81
N ALA A 81 3.29 -6.42 -11.83
CA ALA A 81 2.50 -5.20 -11.92
C ALA A 81 2.91 -4.40 -13.18
N LYS A 82 1.95 -4.12 -14.06
CA LYS A 82 2.05 -3.24 -15.23
C LYS A 82 1.62 -1.82 -14.87
N VAL A 83 0.60 -1.70 -14.02
CA VAL A 83 0.07 -0.43 -13.50
C VAL A 83 -0.11 -0.58 -11.99
N ILE A 84 0.35 0.41 -11.23
CA ILE A 84 0.05 0.51 -9.81
C ILE A 84 -0.78 1.78 -9.59
N LYS A 85 -1.99 1.61 -9.08
CA LYS A 85 -2.91 2.67 -8.68
C LYS A 85 -2.83 2.90 -7.17
N ALA A 86 -3.07 4.11 -6.71
CA ALA A 86 -3.14 4.45 -5.29
C ALA A 86 -4.06 5.64 -5.08
N ARG A 87 -4.61 5.77 -3.87
CA ARG A 87 -5.22 7.02 -3.42
C ARG A 87 -4.16 7.91 -2.78
N CYS A 88 -4.24 9.21 -3.04
CA CYS A 88 -3.43 10.19 -2.34
C CYS A 88 -4.23 10.80 -1.17
N ASP A 89 -4.18 10.15 0.00
CA ASP A 89 -4.79 10.71 1.21
C ASP A 89 -4.00 11.94 1.68
N THR A 90 -4.55 13.13 1.43
CA THR A 90 -3.93 14.41 1.79
C THR A 90 -3.84 14.65 3.30
N ARG A 91 -4.52 13.84 4.12
CA ARG A 91 -4.37 13.85 5.59
C ARG A 91 -3.02 13.28 6.02
N ILE A 92 -2.34 12.51 5.16
CA ILE A 92 -1.01 11.98 5.41
C ILE A 92 0.04 13.01 4.97
N PRO A 93 0.85 13.54 5.91
CA PRO A 93 1.87 14.53 5.56
C PRO A 93 2.82 13.99 4.49
N ARG A 94 3.01 14.78 3.42
CA ARG A 94 3.90 14.47 2.28
C ARG A 94 3.47 13.28 1.41
N ALA A 95 2.25 12.76 1.52
CA ALA A 95 1.78 11.66 0.67
C ALA A 95 1.87 11.99 -0.83
N GLU A 96 1.49 13.21 -1.22
CA GLU A 96 1.58 13.64 -2.61
C GLU A 96 3.04 13.68 -3.11
N ALA A 97 3.95 14.27 -2.32
CA ALA A 97 5.37 14.35 -2.67
C ALA A 97 6.00 12.95 -2.78
N LEU A 98 5.59 12.04 -1.89
CA LEU A 98 5.95 10.63 -1.92
C LEU A 98 5.49 9.95 -3.21
N LEU A 99 4.21 10.07 -3.56
CA LEU A 99 3.66 9.44 -4.76
C LEU A 99 4.34 9.99 -6.03
N LYS A 100 4.53 11.30 -6.13
CA LYS A 100 5.29 11.92 -7.23
C LYS A 100 6.71 11.38 -7.33
N HIS A 101 7.41 11.25 -6.21
CA HIS A 101 8.77 10.68 -6.18
C HIS A 101 8.81 9.22 -6.65
N LEU A 102 7.75 8.46 -6.38
CA LEU A 102 7.60 7.07 -6.85
C LEU A 102 7.17 6.96 -8.32
N GLY A 103 6.94 8.09 -9.00
CA GLY A 103 6.52 8.14 -10.41
C GLY A 103 5.01 8.06 -10.62
N PHE A 104 4.21 8.24 -9.56
CA PHE A 104 2.75 8.32 -9.70
C PHE A 104 2.33 9.68 -10.22
N LEU A 105 1.31 9.68 -11.09
CA LEU A 105 0.64 10.86 -11.62
C LEU A 105 -0.85 10.80 -11.29
N PRO A 106 -1.51 11.93 -10.96
CA PRO A 106 -2.95 11.95 -10.77
C PRO A 106 -3.67 11.64 -12.08
N THR A 107 -4.79 10.93 -12.00
CA THR A 107 -5.69 10.67 -13.12
C THR A 107 -6.96 11.50 -13.00
N ASP A 108 -7.85 11.39 -13.99
CA ASP A 108 -9.20 11.96 -13.93
C ASP A 108 -10.19 11.05 -13.16
N GLU A 109 -9.74 9.89 -12.68
CA GLU A 109 -10.55 8.92 -11.93
C GLU A 109 -10.67 9.34 -10.45
N VAL A 110 -11.89 9.34 -9.92
CA VAL A 110 -12.18 9.66 -8.52
C VAL A 110 -12.93 8.49 -7.87
N VAL A 111 -12.45 8.01 -6.73
CA VAL A 111 -13.06 6.94 -5.94
C VAL A 111 -13.14 7.40 -4.49
N ASP A 112 -14.30 7.27 -3.85
CA ASP A 112 -14.53 7.72 -2.47
C ASP A 112 -14.15 9.20 -2.21
N ASN A 113 -14.40 10.08 -3.19
CA ASN A 113 -13.99 11.49 -3.21
C ASN A 113 -12.46 11.72 -3.20
N GLU A 114 -11.66 10.70 -3.50
CA GLU A 114 -10.21 10.80 -3.62
C GLU A 114 -9.78 10.54 -5.08
N VAL A 115 -8.88 11.38 -5.59
CA VAL A 115 -8.28 11.21 -6.91
C VAL A 115 -7.39 9.98 -6.90
N ILE A 116 -7.55 9.13 -7.91
CA ILE A 116 -6.67 7.99 -8.15
C ILE A 116 -5.38 8.49 -8.81
N TRP A 117 -4.26 7.98 -8.32
CA TRP A 117 -2.95 8.22 -8.88
C TRP A 117 -2.44 6.91 -9.47
N GLU A 118 -1.76 6.96 -10.61
CA GLU A 118 -1.20 5.78 -11.25
C GLU A 118 0.29 5.93 -11.55
N CYS A 119 1.01 4.83 -11.39
CA CYS A 119 2.38 4.64 -11.85
C CYS A 119 2.37 3.53 -12.90
N GLN A 120 2.78 3.88 -14.12
CA GLN A 120 3.07 2.89 -15.16
C GLN A 120 4.39 2.20 -14.82
N VAL A 121 4.42 0.87 -14.88
CA VAL A 121 5.62 0.07 -14.68
C VAL A 121 6.17 -0.24 -16.06
N SER A 122 7.11 0.59 -16.52
CA SER A 122 7.85 0.28 -17.74
C SER A 122 8.63 -1.02 -17.54
N ASN A 123 8.42 -1.99 -18.43
CA ASN A 123 9.25 -3.20 -18.52
C ASN A 123 10.71 -2.86 -18.88
#